data_AF-A0A6A5UXB1-F1
#
_entry.id   AF-A0A6A5UXB1-F1
#
_cell.length_a   1.000
_cell.length_b   1.000
_cell.length_c   1.000
_cell.angle_alpha   90.00
_cell.angle_beta   90.00
_cell.angle_gamma   90.00
#
_symmetry.space_group_name_H-M   'P 1'
#
loop_
_entity.id
_entity.type
_entity.pdbx_description
1 polymer ?
#
loop_
_entity_poly.entity_id
_entity_poly.type
_entity_poly.pdbx_seq_one_letter_code
_entity_poly.pdbx_strand_id
1 'polypeptide(L)'
;MRLLAAVLALAVAPIAVQAKAVFAHYMVNIRLAVKEIAFAQAARIDAFALNIAYDDYVLQLQLPLAFSAAEATGFKLFFSFDYAGNEPLPKDDVISLLQYYGKSSAYFQYNGKPFGSTFEGSERSKDWVDIKASTGCFFIPDWSSLGTKEAWALGTADGLFSWEGWPNGLNDARTYGDASYFQYLSGAPYMAPISPWFYANMPGYNKNWLWRGDDMWFDRWQQLILSHYIGPLDDRQYVAFGPDFGKAPYNYTGMATVATEGVTAWFHPNPATACSDGGTTGNTASHLQLEFQPAEIVQDKVFYSALMGSDATVTVYIGGKSIAGDWSAKPYGGVGVYHGSVQTNGAEGNVVVRITRGGSTVMETSGKGAISSGCSSGLANFNVYVDAGTGGSSGAKTPKSHKRPRTYVRYRY
;
A
#
# COMPACT_ATOMS: atom_id res chain seq x y z
N MET A 1 -32.87 40.61 42.22
CA MET A 1 -33.49 40.41 40.89
C MET A 1 -33.01 41.55 40.00
N ARG A 2 -32.29 41.38 38.89
CA ARG A 2 -32.26 40.31 37.88
C ARG A 2 -30.82 40.08 37.40
N LEU A 3 -30.47 38.82 37.15
CA LEU A 3 -29.18 38.37 36.62
C LEU A 3 -29.03 38.73 35.13
N LEU A 4 -27.82 39.16 34.74
CA LEU A 4 -27.34 39.15 33.36
C LEU A 4 -26.95 37.72 32.96
N ALA A 5 -27.45 37.27 31.81
CA ALA A 5 -27.03 36.02 31.17
C ALA A 5 -25.87 36.32 30.21
N ALA A 6 -24.71 35.68 30.44
CA ALA A 6 -23.62 35.61 29.49
C ALA A 6 -23.74 34.31 28.69
N VAL A 7 -23.93 34.42 27.37
CA VAL A 7 -23.91 33.28 26.44
C VAL A 7 -22.45 33.03 26.05
N LEU A 8 -21.91 31.88 26.45
CA LEU A 8 -20.60 31.40 26.00
C LEU A 8 -20.77 30.72 24.64
N ALA A 9 -20.33 31.37 23.56
CA ALA A 9 -20.23 30.74 22.26
C ALA A 9 -18.99 29.81 22.25
N LEU A 10 -19.20 28.50 22.31
CA LEU A 10 -18.15 27.52 22.02
C LEU A 10 -17.83 27.59 20.52
N ALA A 11 -16.68 28.16 20.18
CA ALA A 11 -16.08 28.02 18.86
C ALA A 11 -15.73 26.55 18.64
N VAL A 12 -16.51 25.85 17.82
CA VAL A 12 -16.11 24.57 17.25
C VAL A 12 -15.07 24.88 16.19
N ALA A 13 -13.79 24.83 16.56
CA ALA A 13 -12.71 24.83 15.58
C ALA A 13 -12.87 23.58 14.71
N PRO A 14 -12.90 23.70 13.37
CA PRO A 14 -12.91 22.53 12.51
C PRO A 14 -11.61 21.76 12.76
N ILE A 15 -11.74 20.54 13.28
CA ILE A 15 -10.64 19.59 13.33
C ILE A 15 -10.35 19.24 11.87
N ALA A 16 -9.28 19.81 11.33
CA ALA A 16 -8.77 19.43 10.02
C ALA A 16 -8.28 17.98 10.12
N VAL A 17 -9.09 17.04 9.64
CA VAL A 17 -8.59 15.69 9.33
C VAL A 17 -7.66 15.86 8.14
N GLN A 18 -6.36 15.75 8.38
CA GLN A 18 -5.38 15.77 7.29
C GLN A 18 -5.49 14.44 6.54
N ALA A 19 -6.30 14.41 5.48
CA ALA A 19 -6.32 13.29 4.55
C ALA A 19 -4.90 13.11 3.99
N LYS A 20 -4.38 11.88 4.10
CA LYS A 20 -3.10 11.49 3.49
C LYS A 20 -3.36 11.19 2.02
N ALA A 21 -2.43 11.60 1.16
CA ALA A 21 -2.49 11.26 -0.25
C ALA A 21 -2.01 9.82 -0.47
N VAL A 22 -2.66 9.10 -1.38
CA VAL A 22 -2.30 7.75 -1.82
C VAL A 22 -1.90 7.81 -3.28
N PHE A 23 -0.72 7.28 -3.60
CA PHE A 23 -0.18 7.25 -4.94
C PHE A 23 0.03 5.82 -5.42
N ALA A 24 -0.01 5.62 -6.74
CA ALA A 24 0.40 4.37 -7.36
C ALA A 24 1.42 4.64 -8.48
N HIS A 25 2.49 3.86 -8.53
CA HIS A 25 3.44 3.92 -9.63
C HIS A 25 2.79 3.48 -10.95
N TYR A 26 3.10 4.21 -12.02
CA TYR A 26 2.59 3.94 -13.34
C TYR A 26 3.73 4.02 -14.36
N MET A 27 3.99 2.91 -15.05
CA MET A 27 5.05 2.82 -16.05
C MET A 27 4.61 3.54 -17.33
N VAL A 28 5.30 4.62 -17.71
CA VAL A 28 4.87 5.52 -18.80
C VAL A 28 5.00 4.88 -20.18
N ASN A 29 5.80 3.82 -20.32
CA ASN A 29 5.86 3.01 -21.55
C ASN A 29 4.53 2.30 -21.87
N ILE A 30 3.57 2.28 -20.94
CA ILE A 30 2.20 1.83 -21.16
C ILE A 30 1.30 3.05 -21.34
N ARG A 31 0.53 3.09 -22.43
CA ARG A 31 -0.40 4.21 -22.68
C ARG A 31 -1.42 4.34 -21.55
N LEU A 32 -1.40 5.47 -20.85
CA LEU A 32 -2.43 5.82 -19.87
C LEU A 32 -3.69 6.30 -20.59
N ALA A 33 -4.84 5.67 -20.31
CA ALA A 33 -6.13 6.12 -20.81
C ALA A 33 -7.11 6.43 -19.66
N VAL A 34 -8.23 7.05 -20.04
CA VAL A 34 -9.31 7.46 -19.11
C VAL A 34 -9.86 6.27 -18.31
N LYS A 35 -9.81 5.05 -18.86
CA LYS A 35 -10.29 3.84 -18.21
C LYS A 35 -9.45 3.47 -16.98
N GLU A 36 -8.13 3.51 -17.09
CA GLU A 36 -7.21 3.21 -15.99
C GLU A 36 -7.33 4.27 -14.89
N ILE A 37 -7.50 5.53 -15.27
CA ILE A 37 -7.79 6.62 -14.34
C ILE A 37 -9.10 6.39 -13.58
N ALA A 38 -10.16 5.95 -14.27
CA ALA A 38 -11.44 5.68 -13.64
C ALA A 38 -11.33 4.57 -12.57
N PHE A 39 -10.52 3.54 -12.81
CA PHE A 39 -10.24 2.52 -11.79
C PHE A 39 -9.48 3.09 -10.60
N ALA A 40 -8.47 3.93 -10.83
CA ALA A 40 -7.73 4.58 -9.75
C ALA A 40 -8.60 5.50 -8.90
N GLN A 41 -9.47 6.30 -9.54
CA GLN A 41 -10.45 7.13 -8.83
C GLN A 41 -11.44 6.29 -8.00
N ALA A 42 -11.93 5.18 -8.56
CA ALA A 42 -12.80 4.25 -7.84
C ALA A 42 -12.08 3.62 -6.63
N ALA A 43 -10.77 3.37 -6.74
CA ALA A 43 -9.91 2.88 -5.67
C ALA A 43 -9.42 3.98 -4.70
N ARG A 44 -9.82 5.25 -4.91
CA ARG A 44 -9.38 6.41 -4.11
C ARG A 44 -7.87 6.67 -4.13
N ILE A 45 -7.21 6.35 -5.23
CA ILE A 45 -5.85 6.80 -5.51
C ILE A 45 -5.93 8.29 -5.90
N ASP A 46 -5.05 9.11 -5.34
CA ASP A 46 -5.06 10.57 -5.54
C ASP A 46 -4.23 10.99 -6.75
N ALA A 47 -3.13 10.28 -7.02
CA ALA A 47 -2.28 10.53 -8.18
C ALA A 47 -1.53 9.29 -8.66
N PHE A 48 -1.11 9.29 -9.93
CA PHE A 48 -0.08 8.37 -10.41
C PHE A 48 1.31 8.99 -10.35
N ALA A 49 2.27 8.20 -9.84
CA ALA A 49 3.69 8.48 -9.92
C ALA A 49 4.20 7.94 -11.26
N LEU A 50 4.42 8.82 -12.23
CA LEU A 50 4.85 8.45 -13.58
C LEU A 50 6.33 8.06 -13.56
N ASN A 51 6.63 6.77 -13.69
CA ASN A 51 7.99 6.27 -13.84
C ASN A 51 8.52 6.62 -15.23
N ILE A 52 9.53 7.49 -15.27
CA ILE A 52 10.18 7.92 -16.51
C ILE A 52 11.69 7.70 -16.42
N ALA A 53 12.24 7.00 -17.41
CA ALA A 53 13.66 6.70 -17.52
C ALA A 53 14.31 7.57 -18.61
N TYR A 54 15.63 7.79 -18.50
CA TYR A 54 16.38 8.49 -19.55
C TYR A 54 16.39 7.68 -20.85
N ASP A 55 16.46 8.39 -21.98
CA ASP A 55 16.51 7.83 -23.34
C ASP A 55 15.36 6.87 -23.70
N ASP A 56 14.20 7.05 -23.05
CA ASP A 56 12.99 6.34 -23.44
C ASP A 56 12.25 7.12 -24.55
N TYR A 57 12.44 6.68 -25.80
CA TYR A 57 11.91 7.33 -26.99
C TYR A 57 10.38 7.46 -27.00
N VAL A 58 9.65 6.68 -26.18
CA VAL A 58 8.19 6.78 -26.12
C VAL A 58 7.70 7.95 -25.26
N LEU A 59 8.55 8.53 -24.41
CA LEU A 59 8.15 9.58 -23.45
C LEU A 59 7.56 10.81 -24.14
N GLN A 60 8.15 11.22 -25.27
CA GLN A 60 7.67 12.38 -26.04
C GLN A 60 6.24 12.19 -26.54
N LEU A 61 5.82 10.95 -26.80
CA LEU A 61 4.45 10.62 -27.19
C LEU A 61 3.54 10.40 -25.97
N GLN A 62 4.02 9.69 -24.95
CA GLN A 62 3.18 9.21 -23.86
C GLN A 62 2.86 10.29 -22.83
N LEU A 63 3.78 11.20 -22.53
CA LEU A 63 3.54 12.24 -21.53
C LEU A 63 2.39 13.18 -21.93
N PRO A 64 2.31 13.74 -23.16
CA PRO A 64 1.18 14.56 -23.57
C PRO A 64 -0.16 13.81 -23.49
N LEU A 65 -0.18 12.51 -23.86
CA LEU A 65 -1.38 11.69 -23.80
C LEU A 65 -1.84 11.43 -22.36
N ALA A 66 -0.91 11.09 -21.47
CA ALA A 66 -1.19 10.87 -20.06
C ALA A 66 -1.75 12.12 -19.39
N PHE A 67 -1.11 13.29 -19.60
CA PHE A 67 -1.58 14.54 -19.04
C PHE A 67 -2.93 14.97 -19.63
N SER A 68 -3.16 14.79 -20.92
CA SER A 68 -4.47 15.06 -21.53
C SER A 68 -5.59 14.21 -20.91
N ALA A 69 -5.34 12.92 -20.66
CA ALA A 69 -6.31 12.02 -20.04
C ALA A 69 -6.59 12.40 -18.57
N ALA A 70 -5.55 12.79 -17.82
CA ALA A 70 -5.68 13.23 -16.44
C ALA A 70 -6.39 14.58 -16.32
N GLU A 71 -6.11 15.54 -17.20
CA GLU A 71 -6.83 16.83 -17.27
C GLU A 71 -8.31 16.63 -17.55
N ALA A 72 -8.65 15.75 -18.50
CA ALA A 72 -10.04 15.45 -18.87
C ALA A 72 -10.87 14.83 -17.72
N THR A 73 -10.20 14.25 -16.72
CA THR A 73 -10.84 13.53 -15.60
C THR A 73 -10.61 14.21 -14.24
N GLY A 74 -9.83 15.28 -14.21
CA GLY A 74 -9.39 15.96 -12.99
C GLY A 74 -8.41 15.15 -12.12
N PHE A 75 -7.94 14.00 -12.60
CA PHE A 75 -6.98 13.13 -11.90
C PHE A 75 -5.58 13.76 -11.86
N LYS A 76 -4.75 13.35 -10.90
CA LYS A 76 -3.42 13.92 -10.72
C LYS A 76 -2.29 12.98 -11.15
N LEU A 77 -1.20 13.56 -11.64
CA LEU A 77 0.03 12.90 -12.04
C LEU A 77 1.22 13.65 -11.46
N PHE A 78 2.32 12.97 -11.16
CA PHE A 78 3.61 13.59 -10.90
C PHE A 78 4.74 12.72 -11.41
N PHE A 79 5.96 13.26 -11.47
CA PHE A 79 7.10 12.50 -11.95
C PHE A 79 7.81 11.71 -10.85
N SER A 80 8.03 10.42 -11.15
CA SER A 80 8.99 9.54 -10.49
C SER A 80 10.12 9.29 -11.48
N PHE A 81 11.18 10.07 -11.39
CA PHE A 81 12.32 9.90 -12.30
C PHE A 81 13.09 8.64 -11.92
N ASP A 82 13.14 7.69 -12.85
CA ASP A 82 13.83 6.42 -12.67
C ASP A 82 15.32 6.62 -12.96
N TYR A 83 16.10 6.83 -11.90
CA TYR A 83 17.55 7.09 -12.01
C TYR A 83 18.37 5.80 -11.99
N ALA A 84 17.76 4.65 -11.74
CA ALA A 84 18.42 3.34 -11.72
C ALA A 84 17.99 2.41 -12.88
N GLY A 85 16.95 2.75 -13.63
CA GLY A 85 16.46 1.96 -14.75
C GLY A 85 17.36 2.02 -15.99
N ASN A 86 17.80 3.22 -16.36
CA ASN A 86 18.84 3.48 -17.36
C ASN A 86 19.93 4.34 -16.70
N GLU A 87 20.25 5.50 -17.28
CA GLU A 87 21.06 6.55 -16.66
C GLU A 87 20.15 7.58 -15.99
N PRO A 88 20.63 8.32 -14.97
CA PRO A 88 19.91 9.46 -14.43
C PRO A 88 19.62 10.51 -15.49
N LEU A 89 18.36 10.98 -15.58
CA LEU A 89 18.01 12.10 -16.45
C LEU A 89 18.93 13.31 -16.16
N PRO A 90 19.41 14.02 -17.19
CA PRO A 90 20.15 15.27 -17.01
C PRO A 90 19.34 16.30 -16.20
N LYS A 91 20.04 17.03 -15.33
CA LYS A 91 19.45 18.06 -14.45
C LYS A 91 18.55 19.05 -15.22
N ASP A 92 19.01 19.54 -16.37
CA ASP A 92 18.28 20.53 -17.15
C ASP A 92 17.01 19.96 -17.78
N ASP A 93 16.99 18.66 -18.10
CA ASP A 93 15.80 17.97 -18.60
C ASP A 93 14.76 17.80 -17.48
N VAL A 94 15.21 17.47 -16.26
CA VAL A 94 14.35 17.41 -15.07
C VAL A 94 13.70 18.76 -14.80
N ILE A 95 14.50 19.85 -14.84
CA ILE A 95 13.98 21.22 -14.69
C ILE A 95 12.96 21.53 -15.77
N SER A 96 13.27 21.22 -17.03
CA SER A 96 12.39 21.48 -18.17
C SER A 96 11.05 20.75 -18.04
N LEU A 97 11.07 19.47 -17.66
CA LEU A 97 9.87 18.67 -17.45
C LEU A 97 9.01 19.22 -16.31
N LEU A 98 9.62 19.55 -15.17
CA LEU A 98 8.91 20.11 -14.02
C LEU A 98 8.33 21.50 -14.31
N GLN A 99 9.05 22.36 -15.02
CA GLN A 99 8.55 23.70 -15.39
C GLN A 99 7.42 23.66 -16.43
N TYR A 100 7.45 22.67 -17.33
CA TYR A 100 6.42 22.49 -18.33
C TYR A 100 5.16 21.84 -17.73
N TYR A 101 5.27 20.62 -17.23
CA TYR A 101 4.13 19.86 -16.74
C TYR A 101 3.68 20.28 -15.34
N GLY A 102 4.55 20.84 -14.51
CA GLY A 102 4.19 21.34 -13.17
C GLY A 102 3.12 22.43 -13.17
N LYS A 103 2.84 23.05 -14.33
CA LYS A 103 1.77 24.03 -14.55
C LYS A 103 0.45 23.42 -15.00
N SER A 104 0.44 22.14 -15.39
CA SER A 104 -0.79 21.43 -15.78
C SER A 104 -1.75 21.38 -14.59
N SER A 105 -3.05 21.53 -14.87
CA SER A 105 -4.10 21.34 -13.87
C SER A 105 -4.14 19.91 -13.32
N ALA A 106 -3.57 18.94 -14.05
CA ALA A 106 -3.43 17.56 -13.64
C ALA A 106 -2.11 17.27 -12.89
N TYR A 107 -1.21 18.24 -12.70
CA TYR A 107 0.00 17.97 -11.93
C TYR A 107 -0.31 17.96 -10.43
N PHE A 108 0.16 16.94 -9.70
CA PHE A 108 -0.02 16.86 -8.26
C PHE A 108 0.83 17.93 -7.56
N GLN A 109 0.18 18.67 -6.64
CA GLN A 109 0.79 19.76 -5.89
C GLN A 109 0.78 19.42 -4.40
N TYR A 110 1.92 19.50 -3.74
CA TYR A 110 2.02 19.37 -2.29
C TYR A 110 2.18 20.76 -1.68
N ASN A 111 1.20 21.22 -0.89
CA ASN A 111 1.17 22.57 -0.31
C ASN A 111 1.42 23.69 -1.36
N GLY A 112 0.84 23.52 -2.55
CA GLY A 112 0.95 24.49 -3.65
C GLY A 112 2.28 24.43 -4.43
N LYS A 113 3.12 23.42 -4.18
CA LYS A 113 4.39 23.19 -4.89
C LYS A 113 4.32 21.96 -5.78
N PRO A 114 4.88 21.98 -7.01
CA PRO A 114 4.91 20.80 -7.86
C PRO A 114 5.63 19.67 -7.15
N PHE A 115 5.03 18.49 -7.08
CA PHE A 115 5.64 17.35 -6.38
C PHE A 115 6.56 16.55 -7.32
N GLY A 116 7.73 16.16 -6.84
CA GLY A 116 8.66 15.31 -7.59
C GLY A 116 9.24 14.19 -6.72
N SER A 117 9.64 13.10 -7.36
CA SER A 117 10.27 11.95 -6.71
C SER A 117 11.27 11.28 -7.66
N THR A 118 12.14 10.44 -7.12
CA THR A 118 13.03 9.56 -7.90
C THR A 118 12.92 8.13 -7.39
N PHE A 119 13.18 7.16 -8.27
CA PHE A 119 13.62 5.83 -7.86
C PHE A 119 15.16 5.84 -7.87
N GLU A 120 15.75 5.68 -6.69
CA GLU A 120 17.18 5.79 -6.45
C GLU A 120 17.82 7.10 -6.96
N GLY A 121 19.14 7.10 -7.20
CA GLY A 121 19.87 8.24 -7.75
C GLY A 121 20.46 9.19 -6.71
N SER A 122 20.82 8.67 -5.54
CA SER A 122 21.38 9.43 -4.42
C SER A 122 22.68 10.17 -4.76
N GLU A 123 23.42 9.69 -5.75
CA GLU A 123 24.66 10.28 -6.28
C GLU A 123 24.39 11.64 -6.96
N ARG A 124 23.16 11.85 -7.43
CA ARG A 124 22.67 13.10 -8.04
C ARG A 124 21.96 14.01 -7.04
N SER A 125 22.00 13.69 -5.74
CA SER A 125 21.32 14.47 -4.69
C SER A 125 21.65 15.97 -4.72
N LYS A 126 22.88 16.36 -5.08
CA LYS A 126 23.29 17.78 -5.17
C LYS A 126 22.60 18.55 -6.29
N ASP A 127 22.22 17.89 -7.38
CA ASP A 127 21.49 18.53 -8.49
C ASP A 127 20.12 19.06 -8.01
N TRP A 128 19.53 18.40 -7.00
CA TRP A 128 18.24 18.79 -6.44
C TRP A 128 18.25 20.13 -5.69
N VAL A 129 19.42 20.68 -5.35
CA VAL A 129 19.52 22.07 -4.85
C VAL A 129 19.08 23.05 -5.95
N ASP A 130 19.67 22.91 -7.15
CA ASP A 130 19.37 23.76 -8.30
C ASP A 130 17.98 23.47 -8.89
N ILE A 131 17.59 22.19 -8.97
CA ILE A 131 16.27 21.80 -9.48
C ILE A 131 15.17 22.43 -8.63
N LYS A 132 15.25 22.31 -7.29
CA LYS A 132 14.25 22.91 -6.40
C LYS A 132 14.27 24.43 -6.48
N ALA A 133 15.44 25.06 -6.54
CA ALA A 133 15.55 26.50 -6.71
C ALA A 133 14.90 27.01 -8.02
N SER A 134 15.05 26.25 -9.11
CA SER A 134 14.56 26.65 -10.45
C SER A 134 13.08 26.34 -10.70
N THR A 135 12.52 25.38 -9.97
CA THR A 135 11.16 24.85 -10.21
C THR A 135 10.19 25.16 -9.06
N GLY A 136 10.71 25.44 -7.86
CA GLY A 136 9.91 25.56 -6.65
C GLY A 136 9.28 24.24 -6.19
N CYS A 137 9.74 23.09 -6.70
CA CYS A 137 9.15 21.80 -6.40
C CYS A 137 9.34 21.36 -4.94
N PHE A 138 8.48 20.42 -4.51
CA PHE A 138 8.62 19.67 -3.27
C PHE A 138 9.09 18.26 -3.60
N PHE A 139 10.21 17.83 -3.02
CA PHE A 139 10.93 16.64 -3.46
C PHE A 139 10.97 15.55 -2.39
N ILE A 140 10.43 14.37 -2.70
CA ILE A 140 10.55 13.16 -1.88
C ILE A 140 11.09 12.02 -2.74
N PRO A 141 12.41 11.73 -2.71
CA PRO A 141 13.01 10.59 -3.38
C PRO A 141 12.91 9.30 -2.59
N ASP A 142 13.06 8.20 -3.31
CA ASP A 142 13.52 6.94 -2.76
C ASP A 142 15.03 6.85 -2.93
N TRP A 143 15.72 6.63 -1.82
CA TRP A 143 17.15 6.32 -1.76
C TRP A 143 17.36 5.14 -0.81
N SER A 144 16.49 4.15 -0.90
CA SER A 144 16.48 3.01 0.03
C SER A 144 17.81 2.26 0.03
N SER A 145 18.52 2.22 -1.10
CA SER A 145 19.85 1.58 -1.21
C SER A 145 20.92 2.17 -0.27
N LEU A 146 20.79 3.43 0.17
CA LEU A 146 21.69 4.02 1.16
C LEU A 146 21.30 3.71 2.61
N GLY A 147 20.04 3.34 2.85
CA GLY A 147 19.43 3.39 4.17
C GLY A 147 19.04 4.81 4.59
N THR A 148 18.05 4.90 5.49
CA THR A 148 17.36 6.17 5.76
C THR A 148 18.24 7.25 6.38
N LYS A 149 19.18 6.88 7.25
CA LYS A 149 20.02 7.84 7.98
C LYS A 149 20.99 8.53 7.03
N GLU A 150 21.67 7.76 6.20
CA GLU A 150 22.63 8.21 5.21
C GLU A 150 21.93 8.99 4.10
N ALA A 151 20.77 8.50 3.63
CA ALA A 151 19.92 9.22 2.67
C ALA A 151 19.48 10.59 3.20
N TRP A 152 19.04 10.68 4.46
CA TRP A 152 18.61 11.95 5.05
C TRP A 152 19.78 12.92 5.25
N ALA A 153 20.97 12.40 5.58
CA ALA A 153 22.17 13.21 5.77
C ALA A 153 22.64 13.95 4.49
N LEU A 154 22.17 13.56 3.30
CA LEU A 154 22.43 14.28 2.05
C LEU A 154 21.83 15.70 2.05
N GLY A 155 20.77 15.93 2.82
CA GLY A 155 20.26 17.29 3.11
C GLY A 155 19.58 18.02 1.95
N THR A 156 19.30 17.34 0.82
CA THR A 156 18.66 17.97 -0.35
C THR A 156 17.20 17.57 -0.57
N ALA A 157 16.70 16.54 0.11
CA ALA A 157 15.31 16.10 0.04
C ALA A 157 14.41 16.85 1.04
N ASP A 158 13.11 16.99 0.72
CA ASP A 158 12.12 17.58 1.63
C ASP A 158 11.35 16.51 2.45
N GLY A 159 11.56 15.24 2.12
CA GLY A 159 11.09 14.03 2.79
C GLY A 159 11.76 12.83 2.13
N LEU A 160 11.51 11.61 2.61
CA LEU A 160 11.95 10.40 1.91
C LEU A 160 10.79 9.41 1.76
N PHE A 161 10.90 8.52 0.78
CA PHE A 161 10.08 7.33 0.73
C PHE A 161 10.93 6.07 0.71
N SER A 162 10.29 4.93 0.95
CA SER A 162 10.96 3.63 0.90
C SER A 162 10.45 2.84 -0.29
N TRP A 163 11.36 2.19 -1.01
CA TRP A 163 11.05 1.17 -2.01
C TRP A 163 10.93 -0.24 -1.41
N GLU A 164 11.29 -0.41 -0.13
CA GLU A 164 11.20 -1.67 0.58
C GLU A 164 9.76 -1.99 0.97
N GLY A 165 8.97 -2.31 -0.04
CA GLY A 165 7.56 -2.63 0.10
C GLY A 165 7.28 -4.08 0.44
N TRP A 166 8.28 -4.93 0.73
CA TRP A 166 8.11 -6.37 0.94
C TRP A 166 8.98 -6.93 2.08
N PRO A 167 8.62 -8.08 2.68
CA PRO A 167 9.41 -8.71 3.73
C PRO A 167 10.75 -9.27 3.23
N ASN A 168 11.75 -9.25 4.11
CA ASN A 168 13.01 -9.95 3.92
C ASN A 168 12.93 -11.37 4.53
N GLY A 169 12.86 -12.38 3.67
CA GLY A 169 12.80 -13.79 4.02
C GLY A 169 11.39 -14.31 4.35
N LEU A 170 11.35 -15.38 5.16
CA LEU A 170 10.16 -16.21 5.35
C LEU A 170 9.06 -15.59 6.24
N ASN A 171 9.32 -14.45 6.88
CA ASN A 171 8.42 -13.87 7.86
C ASN A 171 7.62 -12.70 7.28
N ASP A 172 6.45 -12.42 7.84
CA ASP A 172 5.63 -11.29 7.42
C ASP A 172 6.34 -9.93 7.65
N ALA A 173 5.91 -8.93 6.87
CA ALA A 173 6.50 -7.60 6.89
C ALA A 173 6.41 -7.00 8.31
N ARG A 174 7.49 -6.36 8.75
CA ARG A 174 7.55 -5.67 10.04
C ARG A 174 7.68 -4.17 9.83
N THR A 175 7.31 -3.39 10.84
CA THR A 175 7.40 -1.92 10.82
C THR A 175 8.79 -1.37 11.13
N TYR A 176 9.84 -2.22 11.14
CA TYR A 176 11.19 -1.77 11.47
C TYR A 176 11.75 -0.81 10.41
N GLY A 177 11.46 -1.07 9.14
CA GLY A 177 11.78 -0.14 8.05
C GLY A 177 11.12 1.21 8.30
N ASP A 178 9.81 1.26 8.53
CA ASP A 178 9.12 2.53 8.81
C ASP A 178 9.70 3.27 10.03
N ALA A 179 10.08 2.53 11.08
CA ALA A 179 10.62 3.10 12.30
C ALA A 179 11.92 3.89 12.06
N SER A 180 12.78 3.45 11.13
CA SER A 180 13.97 4.23 10.77
C SER A 180 13.59 5.55 10.09
N TYR A 181 12.59 5.55 9.21
CA TYR A 181 12.08 6.77 8.59
C TYR A 181 11.48 7.73 9.62
N PHE A 182 10.63 7.24 10.52
CA PHE A 182 10.09 8.09 11.58
C PHE A 182 11.19 8.66 12.50
N GLN A 183 12.22 7.88 12.80
CA GLN A 183 13.32 8.31 13.64
C GLN A 183 14.19 9.39 12.97
N TYR A 184 14.67 9.13 11.75
CA TYR A 184 15.68 9.98 11.12
C TYR A 184 15.08 11.22 10.45
N LEU A 185 13.88 11.13 9.85
CA LEU A 185 13.24 12.28 9.21
C LEU A 185 12.81 13.37 10.19
N SER A 186 12.77 13.07 11.50
CA SER A 186 12.52 14.07 12.56
C SER A 186 11.27 14.93 12.32
N GLY A 187 10.21 14.33 11.77
CA GLY A 187 8.94 15.00 11.45
C GLY A 187 8.80 15.46 9.99
N ALA A 188 9.85 15.34 9.16
CA ALA A 188 9.71 15.52 7.72
C ALA A 188 8.81 14.42 7.10
N PRO A 189 8.13 14.70 5.97
CA PRO A 189 7.24 13.74 5.33
C PRO A 189 7.93 12.41 4.98
N TYR A 190 7.26 11.33 5.37
CA TYR A 190 7.56 9.96 4.95
C TYR A 190 6.43 9.48 4.02
N MET A 191 6.77 8.99 2.82
CA MET A 191 5.81 8.19 2.04
C MET A 191 6.11 6.70 2.25
N ALA A 192 5.16 6.00 2.86
CA ALA A 192 5.33 4.60 3.17
C ALA A 192 4.92 3.71 1.99
N PRO A 193 5.71 2.67 1.63
CA PRO A 193 5.37 1.79 0.54
C PRO A 193 4.24 0.85 0.94
N ILE A 194 3.36 0.55 -0.02
CA ILE A 194 2.38 -0.53 0.05
C ILE A 194 2.47 -1.29 -1.26
N SER A 195 2.78 -2.58 -1.19
CA SER A 195 2.68 -3.49 -2.31
C SER A 195 2.06 -4.80 -1.83
N PRO A 196 1.08 -5.38 -2.54
CA PRO A 196 0.49 -6.64 -2.12
C PRO A 196 1.35 -7.86 -2.48
N TRP A 197 1.93 -7.89 -3.68
CA TRP A 197 2.70 -9.03 -4.18
C TRP A 197 3.82 -8.57 -5.11
N PHE A 198 4.83 -9.43 -5.28
CA PHE A 198 5.86 -9.23 -6.29
C PHE A 198 6.38 -10.56 -6.77
N TYR A 199 6.42 -10.69 -8.09
CA TYR A 199 7.14 -11.72 -8.80
C TYR A 199 7.62 -11.13 -10.11
N ALA A 200 8.86 -11.42 -10.47
CA ALA A 200 9.38 -11.14 -11.79
C ALA A 200 10.15 -12.36 -12.30
N ASN A 201 9.96 -12.67 -13.58
CA ASN A 201 10.80 -13.58 -14.35
C ASN A 201 11.12 -12.90 -15.68
N MET A 202 12.14 -12.06 -15.63
CA MET A 202 12.60 -11.16 -16.69
C MET A 202 14.10 -11.39 -16.91
N PRO A 203 14.48 -12.47 -17.60
CA PRO A 203 15.88 -12.84 -17.79
C PRO A 203 16.69 -11.76 -18.51
N GLY A 204 16.07 -10.96 -19.38
CA GLY A 204 16.73 -9.82 -20.04
C GLY A 204 17.19 -8.71 -19.09
N TYR A 205 16.71 -8.70 -17.84
CA TYR A 205 17.07 -7.74 -16.80
C TYR A 205 17.75 -8.41 -15.61
N ASN A 206 18.22 -9.67 -15.77
CA ASN A 206 18.75 -10.49 -14.69
C ASN A 206 17.84 -10.52 -13.44
N LYS A 207 16.53 -10.52 -13.69
CA LYS A 207 15.51 -10.33 -12.66
C LYS A 207 14.57 -11.52 -12.58
N ASN A 208 14.83 -12.43 -11.65
CA ASN A 208 14.05 -13.66 -11.49
C ASN A 208 13.85 -14.02 -10.02
N TRP A 209 12.95 -13.31 -9.34
CA TRP A 209 12.67 -13.57 -7.92
C TRP A 209 11.25 -13.15 -7.55
N LEU A 210 10.83 -13.57 -6.36
CA LEU A 210 9.59 -13.17 -5.73
C LEU A 210 9.80 -12.78 -4.26
N TRP A 211 8.91 -11.96 -3.73
CA TRP A 211 8.83 -11.69 -2.30
C TRP A 211 7.52 -12.21 -1.71
N ARG A 212 7.54 -12.57 -0.43
CA ARG A 212 6.34 -12.99 0.30
C ARG A 212 5.30 -11.88 0.25
N GLY A 213 4.12 -12.19 -0.28
CA GLY A 213 2.98 -11.28 -0.38
C GLY A 213 1.67 -11.82 0.23
N ASP A 214 1.77 -12.96 0.91
CA ASP A 214 0.65 -13.80 1.37
C ASP A 214 -0.41 -13.02 2.16
N ASP A 215 -0.06 -12.46 3.32
CA ASP A 215 -0.96 -11.67 4.19
C ASP A 215 -0.71 -10.14 4.08
N MET A 216 0.30 -9.79 3.29
CA MET A 216 0.92 -8.47 3.21
C MET A 216 -0.05 -7.34 2.86
N TRP A 217 -1.02 -7.57 1.96
CA TRP A 217 -2.00 -6.53 1.64
C TRP A 217 -2.80 -6.12 2.89
N PHE A 218 -3.24 -7.08 3.69
CA PHE A 218 -3.95 -6.78 4.94
C PHE A 218 -3.01 -6.16 5.97
N ASP A 219 -1.89 -6.83 6.23
CA ASP A 219 -0.95 -6.43 7.28
C ASP A 219 -0.40 -5.03 7.05
N ARG A 220 -0.04 -4.69 5.82
CA ARG A 220 0.58 -3.40 5.53
C ARG A 220 -0.40 -2.23 5.71
N TRP A 221 -1.63 -2.39 5.26
CA TRP A 221 -2.68 -1.40 5.53
C TRP A 221 -2.98 -1.29 7.02
N GLN A 222 -3.02 -2.40 7.76
CA GLN A 222 -3.14 -2.35 9.22
C GLN A 222 -1.96 -1.62 9.84
N GLN A 223 -0.71 -1.92 9.48
CA GLN A 223 0.46 -1.24 10.02
C GLN A 223 0.47 0.26 9.75
N LEU A 224 0.03 0.71 8.57
CA LEU A 224 0.00 2.13 8.25
C LEU A 224 -1.20 2.84 8.85
N ILE A 225 -2.37 2.22 8.90
CA ILE A 225 -3.51 2.79 9.61
C ILE A 225 -3.24 2.79 11.13
N LEU A 226 -2.57 1.76 11.65
CA LEU A 226 -2.30 1.54 13.08
C LEU A 226 -1.08 2.28 13.63
N SER A 227 -0.02 2.45 12.85
CA SER A 227 1.07 3.41 13.18
C SER A 227 0.55 4.85 13.27
N HIS A 228 -0.61 5.09 12.66
CA HIS A 228 -1.37 6.32 12.76
C HIS A 228 -2.62 6.18 13.68
N TYR A 229 -2.85 5.00 14.28
CA TYR A 229 -3.95 4.72 15.21
C TYR A 229 -3.51 4.99 16.63
N ILE A 230 -4.23 5.90 17.26
CA ILE A 230 -4.11 6.17 18.67
C ILE A 230 -5.40 5.73 19.34
N GLY A 231 -5.38 4.50 19.85
CA GLY A 231 -6.28 3.96 20.86
C GLY A 231 -5.46 3.46 22.06
N PRO A 232 -6.09 3.07 23.19
CA PRO A 232 -5.36 2.44 24.28
C PRO A 232 -4.49 1.28 23.76
N LEU A 233 -3.25 1.23 24.24
CA LEU A 233 -2.25 0.22 23.90
C LEU A 233 -2.83 -1.19 24.12
N ASP A 234 -2.63 -2.10 23.15
CA ASP A 234 -2.61 -3.53 23.43
C ASP A 234 -1.16 -3.88 23.78
N ASP A 235 -0.91 -4.17 25.05
CA ASP A 235 0.43 -4.48 25.59
C ASP A 235 1.07 -5.73 24.93
N ARG A 236 0.31 -6.48 24.13
CA ARG A 236 0.81 -7.64 23.37
C ARG A 236 1.41 -7.30 22.01
N GLN A 237 1.25 -6.07 21.52
CA GLN A 237 1.56 -5.72 20.12
C GLN A 237 2.65 -4.65 19.95
N TYR A 238 3.19 -4.09 21.05
CA TYR A 238 4.09 -2.93 20.97
C TYR A 238 5.23 -2.98 22.02
N VAL A 239 6.43 -3.40 21.60
CA VAL A 239 7.66 -3.36 22.44
C VAL A 239 8.34 -1.98 22.38
N ALA A 240 8.08 -1.15 21.36
CA ALA A 240 8.79 0.12 21.14
C ALA A 240 8.10 1.38 21.73
N PHE A 241 6.86 1.27 22.22
CA PHE A 241 6.04 2.42 22.66
C PHE A 241 5.50 2.26 24.09
N GLY A 242 6.14 1.41 24.89
CA GLY A 242 5.81 1.21 26.30
C GLY A 242 5.98 2.49 27.13
N PRO A 243 5.48 2.49 28.39
CA PRO A 243 5.55 3.64 29.29
C PRO A 243 6.96 4.17 29.56
N ASP A 244 7.98 3.37 29.24
CA ASP A 244 9.39 3.72 29.35
C ASP A 244 9.91 4.63 28.20
N PHE A 245 9.16 4.76 27.09
CA PHE A 245 9.66 5.39 25.85
C PHE A 245 8.80 6.54 25.26
N GLY A 246 7.59 6.82 25.77
CA GLY A 246 6.76 7.93 25.24
C GLY A 246 5.68 8.50 26.18
N LYS A 247 5.52 9.83 26.19
CA LYS A 247 4.59 10.59 27.08
C LYS A 247 3.57 11.48 26.34
N ALA A 248 3.14 11.12 25.12
CA ALA A 248 2.21 11.96 24.35
C ALA A 248 0.75 11.85 24.88
N PRO A 249 0.03 12.97 25.11
CA PRO A 249 -1.25 12.97 25.84
C PRO A 249 -2.54 12.75 25.00
N TYR A 250 -2.53 12.84 23.67
CA TYR A 250 -3.72 12.63 22.81
C TYR A 250 -3.34 12.20 21.40
N ASN A 251 -4.27 11.57 20.65
CA ASN A 251 -4.27 11.61 19.18
C ASN A 251 -5.59 11.09 18.53
N TYR A 252 -5.74 11.38 17.23
CA TYR A 252 -6.98 11.58 16.44
C TYR A 252 -7.71 10.33 15.91
N THR A 253 -9.03 10.48 15.66
CA THR A 253 -9.94 9.44 15.15
C THR A 253 -10.43 9.75 13.72
N GLY A 254 -10.01 8.97 12.72
CA GLY A 254 -10.72 8.86 11.45
C GLY A 254 -11.70 7.68 11.51
N MET A 255 -13.01 7.94 11.47
CA MET A 255 -14.02 6.87 11.40
C MET A 255 -14.60 6.84 9.98
N ALA A 256 -14.14 5.89 9.17
CA ALA A 256 -14.74 5.62 7.87
C ALA A 256 -15.99 4.74 8.06
N THR A 257 -17.12 5.20 7.54
CA THR A 257 -18.38 4.45 7.58
C THR A 257 -18.40 3.39 6.49
N VAL A 258 -18.71 2.15 6.86
CA VAL A 258 -18.92 1.05 5.91
C VAL A 258 -20.32 1.19 5.32
N ALA A 259 -20.40 1.64 4.07
CA ALA A 259 -21.66 1.78 3.32
C ALA A 259 -21.99 0.53 2.47
N THR A 260 -20.94 -0.14 2.00
CA THR A 260 -21.01 -1.33 1.15
C THR A 260 -20.04 -2.37 1.70
N GLU A 261 -20.52 -3.61 1.86
CA GLU A 261 -19.65 -4.74 2.20
C GLU A 261 -18.97 -5.28 0.95
N GLY A 262 -17.73 -5.74 1.09
CA GLY A 262 -16.98 -6.32 -0.01
C GLY A 262 -16.00 -7.38 0.48
N VAL A 263 -15.67 -8.33 -0.38
CA VAL A 263 -14.66 -9.35 -0.16
C VAL A 263 -13.65 -9.31 -1.30
N THR A 264 -12.37 -9.41 -0.96
CA THR A 264 -11.29 -9.63 -1.91
C THR A 264 -10.58 -10.90 -1.49
N ALA A 265 -10.36 -11.80 -2.45
CA ALA A 265 -9.64 -13.03 -2.24
C ALA A 265 -8.47 -13.13 -3.22
N TRP A 266 -7.42 -13.83 -2.81
CA TRP A 266 -6.26 -14.02 -3.64
C TRP A 266 -5.57 -15.35 -3.36
N PHE A 267 -4.92 -15.89 -4.38
CA PHE A 267 -4.23 -17.18 -4.35
C PHE A 267 -3.29 -17.32 -5.54
N HIS A 268 -2.33 -18.23 -5.46
CA HIS A 268 -1.51 -18.62 -6.60
C HIS A 268 -2.27 -19.58 -7.52
N PRO A 269 -2.33 -19.33 -8.84
CA PRO A 269 -2.98 -20.24 -9.80
C PRO A 269 -2.34 -21.62 -9.85
N ASN A 270 -1.04 -21.71 -9.57
CA ASN A 270 -0.33 -22.97 -9.47
C ASN A 270 0.12 -23.20 -8.02
N PRO A 271 -0.04 -24.43 -7.48
CA PRO A 271 0.64 -24.81 -6.24
C PRO A 271 2.15 -24.59 -6.36
N ALA A 272 2.79 -24.16 -5.28
CA ALA A 272 4.16 -23.68 -5.30
C ALA A 272 5.18 -24.70 -5.83
N THR A 273 4.89 -26.01 -5.65
CA THR A 273 5.74 -27.12 -6.12
C THR A 273 5.16 -27.88 -7.31
N ALA A 274 4.11 -27.36 -7.97
CA ALA A 274 3.46 -28.10 -9.06
C ALA A 274 4.36 -28.27 -10.28
N CYS A 275 5.27 -27.31 -10.51
CA CYS A 275 6.06 -27.19 -11.72
C CYS A 275 7.47 -26.68 -11.43
N SER A 276 8.31 -26.60 -12.47
CA SER A 276 9.64 -25.99 -12.35
C SER A 276 9.51 -24.51 -11.95
N ASP A 277 10.33 -24.06 -11.01
CA ASP A 277 10.44 -22.64 -10.66
C ASP A 277 11.19 -21.81 -11.72
N GLY A 278 11.79 -22.45 -12.72
CA GLY A 278 12.57 -21.77 -13.76
C GLY A 278 13.79 -21.02 -13.21
N GLY A 279 14.34 -21.42 -12.07
CA GLY A 279 15.42 -20.73 -11.37
C GLY A 279 14.97 -19.47 -10.64
N THR A 280 13.65 -19.31 -10.39
CA THR A 280 13.13 -18.21 -9.56
C THR A 280 13.60 -18.39 -8.13
N THR A 281 14.15 -17.34 -7.52
CA THR A 281 14.47 -17.35 -6.09
C THR A 281 13.37 -16.67 -5.27
N GLY A 282 13.18 -17.17 -4.06
CA GLY A 282 12.51 -16.42 -3.01
C GLY A 282 13.50 -15.41 -2.43
N ASN A 283 13.19 -14.11 -2.47
CA ASN A 283 14.14 -13.02 -2.19
C ASN A 283 15.36 -13.03 -3.16
N THR A 284 16.25 -12.05 -3.06
CA THR A 284 17.43 -11.95 -3.96
C THR A 284 18.69 -11.42 -3.29
N ALA A 285 19.82 -12.06 -3.59
CA ALA A 285 21.15 -11.61 -3.17
C ALA A 285 21.52 -10.23 -3.76
N SER A 286 20.92 -9.83 -4.90
CA SER A 286 21.10 -8.50 -5.48
C SER A 286 20.62 -7.36 -4.57
N HIS A 287 19.72 -7.68 -3.63
CA HIS A 287 19.24 -6.76 -2.58
C HIS A 287 19.89 -7.08 -1.21
N LEU A 288 21.01 -7.81 -1.20
CA LEU A 288 21.71 -8.26 0.02
C LEU A 288 20.84 -9.14 0.93
N GLN A 289 19.93 -9.92 0.35
CA GLN A 289 19.03 -10.83 1.07
C GLN A 289 19.50 -12.28 0.94
N LEU A 290 19.11 -13.12 1.90
CA LEU A 290 19.22 -14.56 1.73
C LEU A 290 18.22 -15.01 0.68
N GLU A 291 18.62 -15.96 -0.15
CA GLU A 291 17.76 -16.57 -1.16
C GLU A 291 17.17 -17.87 -0.63
N PHE A 292 15.91 -18.11 -0.96
CA PHE A 292 15.11 -19.26 -0.54
C PHE A 292 14.52 -19.95 -1.78
N GLN A 293 14.05 -21.19 -1.61
CA GLN A 293 13.19 -21.79 -2.64
C GLN A 293 11.84 -21.06 -2.66
N PRO A 294 11.23 -20.83 -3.83
CA PRO A 294 9.90 -20.21 -3.94
C PRO A 294 8.85 -20.84 -3.02
N ALA A 295 8.83 -22.18 -2.94
CA ALA A 295 7.89 -22.92 -2.10
C ALA A 295 8.10 -22.76 -0.59
N GLU A 296 9.22 -22.20 -0.15
CA GLU A 296 9.42 -21.80 1.24
C GLU A 296 8.83 -20.41 1.53
N ILE A 297 8.71 -19.57 0.49
CA ILE A 297 8.24 -18.18 0.60
C ILE A 297 6.73 -18.07 0.43
N VAL A 298 6.16 -18.70 -0.60
CA VAL A 298 4.72 -18.62 -0.90
C VAL A 298 3.96 -19.81 -0.32
N GLN A 299 2.77 -19.54 0.19
CA GLN A 299 1.91 -20.57 0.76
C GLN A 299 0.81 -21.00 -0.21
N ASP A 300 0.54 -22.31 -0.25
CA ASP A 300 -0.57 -22.90 -1.00
C ASP A 300 -1.91 -22.70 -0.28
N LYS A 301 -2.32 -21.44 -0.17
CA LYS A 301 -3.54 -20.99 0.52
C LYS A 301 -4.42 -20.12 -0.38
N VAL A 302 -5.69 -20.06 -0.02
CA VAL A 302 -6.61 -19.00 -0.46
C VAL A 302 -6.72 -18.00 0.68
N PHE A 303 -6.26 -16.78 0.44
CA PHE A 303 -6.33 -15.65 1.36
C PHE A 303 -7.54 -14.80 1.04
N TYR A 304 -8.09 -14.13 2.06
CA TYR A 304 -9.23 -13.25 1.88
C TYR A 304 -9.29 -12.14 2.92
N SER A 305 -9.75 -10.97 2.47
CA SER A 305 -10.12 -9.85 3.33
C SER A 305 -11.53 -9.40 3.01
N ALA A 306 -12.32 -9.08 4.05
CA ALA A 306 -13.69 -8.65 3.89
C ALA A 306 -13.98 -7.38 4.70
N LEU A 307 -14.40 -6.31 4.03
CA LEU A 307 -14.93 -5.12 4.68
C LEU A 307 -16.39 -5.38 5.03
N MET A 308 -16.71 -5.42 6.33
CA MET A 308 -18.04 -5.81 6.82
C MET A 308 -18.55 -4.90 7.94
N GLY A 309 -19.87 -4.79 8.03
CA GLY A 309 -20.61 -4.09 9.05
C GLY A 309 -21.02 -4.96 10.25
N SER A 310 -20.74 -6.26 10.22
CA SER A 310 -20.94 -7.21 11.32
C SER A 310 -20.30 -8.55 10.96
N ASP A 311 -19.99 -9.34 11.98
CA ASP A 311 -19.42 -10.68 11.83
C ASP A 311 -20.29 -11.57 10.93
N ALA A 312 -19.65 -12.52 10.27
CA ALA A 312 -20.23 -13.41 9.28
C ALA A 312 -19.38 -14.68 9.15
N THR A 313 -19.97 -15.74 8.59
CA THR A 313 -19.26 -16.99 8.33
C THR A 313 -18.64 -16.97 6.94
N VAL A 314 -17.36 -17.31 6.84
CA VAL A 314 -16.66 -17.50 5.56
C VAL A 314 -16.58 -18.99 5.20
N THR A 315 -16.78 -19.29 3.92
CA THR A 315 -16.56 -20.62 3.35
C THR A 315 -15.85 -20.46 2.01
N VAL A 316 -14.80 -21.24 1.81
CA VAL A 316 -14.03 -21.25 0.57
C VAL A 316 -14.39 -22.50 -0.22
N TYR A 317 -14.65 -22.37 -1.51
CA TYR A 317 -14.87 -23.47 -2.42
C TYR A 317 -13.72 -23.54 -3.41
N ILE A 318 -13.15 -24.72 -3.61
CA ILE A 318 -12.12 -24.98 -4.62
C ILE A 318 -12.58 -26.18 -5.44
N GLY A 319 -12.85 -25.98 -6.73
CA GLY A 319 -13.38 -27.04 -7.60
C GLY A 319 -14.70 -27.64 -7.11
N GLY A 320 -15.51 -26.85 -6.40
CA GLY A 320 -16.77 -27.30 -5.79
C GLY A 320 -16.64 -27.94 -4.41
N LYS A 321 -15.43 -28.24 -3.93
CA LYS A 321 -15.19 -28.72 -2.56
C LYS A 321 -15.28 -27.57 -1.56
N SER A 322 -16.16 -27.66 -0.57
CA SER A 322 -16.26 -26.67 0.49
C SER A 322 -15.21 -26.87 1.59
N ILE A 323 -14.56 -25.78 1.98
CA ILE A 323 -13.59 -25.70 3.06
C ILE A 323 -14.09 -24.60 4.01
N ALA A 324 -14.31 -24.95 5.28
CA ALA A 324 -14.68 -23.97 6.29
C ALA A 324 -13.52 -22.99 6.49
N GLY A 325 -13.80 -21.69 6.40
CA GLY A 325 -12.82 -20.65 6.70
C GLY A 325 -12.94 -20.16 8.14
N ASP A 326 -11.95 -19.38 8.58
CA ASP A 326 -11.95 -18.68 9.86
C ASP A 326 -11.27 -17.31 9.71
N TRP A 327 -11.56 -16.40 10.63
CA TRP A 327 -10.99 -15.06 10.63
C TRP A 327 -9.77 -15.01 11.57
N SER A 328 -8.57 -14.99 11.00
CA SER A 328 -7.34 -14.78 11.75
C SER A 328 -7.27 -13.37 12.35
N ALA A 329 -7.91 -12.39 11.72
CA ALA A 329 -8.07 -11.05 12.25
C ALA A 329 -9.52 -10.56 12.13
N LYS A 330 -10.01 -9.94 13.21
CA LYS A 330 -11.34 -9.32 13.29
C LYS A 330 -11.21 -7.86 13.74
N PRO A 331 -11.99 -6.93 13.14
CA PRO A 331 -11.97 -5.54 13.56
C PRO A 331 -12.61 -5.37 14.93
N TYR A 332 -12.07 -4.46 15.74
CA TYR A 332 -12.67 -4.12 17.02
C TYR A 332 -14.11 -3.62 16.85
N GLY A 333 -15.03 -4.12 17.65
CA GLY A 333 -16.45 -3.73 17.61
C GLY A 333 -17.23 -4.31 16.42
N GLY A 334 -16.62 -5.19 15.61
CA GLY A 334 -17.30 -5.99 14.59
C GLY A 334 -17.59 -5.28 13.27
N VAL A 335 -17.15 -4.02 13.10
CA VAL A 335 -17.30 -3.24 11.87
C VAL A 335 -15.91 -2.85 11.37
N GLY A 336 -15.56 -3.25 10.15
CA GLY A 336 -14.25 -3.00 9.56
C GLY A 336 -13.77 -4.17 8.70
N VAL A 337 -12.45 -4.26 8.53
CA VAL A 337 -11.82 -5.30 7.72
C VAL A 337 -11.56 -6.54 8.57
N TYR A 338 -12.10 -7.67 8.11
CA TYR A 338 -11.79 -9.01 8.57
C TYR A 338 -10.77 -9.64 7.63
N HIS A 339 -9.93 -10.54 8.14
CA HIS A 339 -8.91 -11.22 7.33
C HIS A 339 -8.76 -12.68 7.77
N GLY A 340 -8.43 -13.54 6.82
CA GLY A 340 -8.25 -14.97 7.04
C GLY A 340 -7.69 -15.67 5.81
N SER A 341 -7.38 -16.95 5.97
CA SER A 341 -6.94 -17.81 4.88
C SER A 341 -7.35 -19.27 5.13
N VAL A 342 -7.33 -20.09 4.08
CA VAL A 342 -7.48 -21.55 4.18
C VAL A 342 -6.39 -22.24 3.39
N GLN A 343 -5.90 -23.37 3.90
CA GLN A 343 -5.01 -24.26 3.15
C GLN A 343 -5.79 -24.89 1.98
N THR A 344 -5.18 -24.90 0.80
CA THR A 344 -5.77 -25.56 -0.38
C THR A 344 -5.77 -27.08 -0.23
N ASN A 345 -4.78 -27.63 0.48
CA ASN A 345 -4.57 -29.08 0.65
C ASN A 345 -4.61 -29.85 -0.68
N GLY A 346 -4.03 -29.27 -1.74
CA GLY A 346 -3.99 -29.85 -3.09
C GLY A 346 -5.34 -29.85 -3.82
N ALA A 347 -6.34 -29.12 -3.33
CA ALA A 347 -7.58 -28.94 -4.09
C ALA A 347 -7.33 -28.07 -5.34
N GLU A 348 -7.93 -28.45 -6.45
CA GLU A 348 -7.85 -27.76 -7.74
C GLU A 348 -9.24 -27.35 -8.24
N GLY A 349 -9.28 -26.42 -9.19
CA GLY A 349 -10.48 -25.89 -9.81
C GLY A 349 -10.80 -24.46 -9.38
N ASN A 350 -11.97 -23.98 -9.81
CA ASN A 350 -12.39 -22.60 -9.57
C ASN A 350 -12.51 -22.30 -8.08
N VAL A 351 -12.06 -21.10 -7.68
CA VAL A 351 -12.03 -20.64 -6.30
C VAL A 351 -13.16 -19.63 -6.06
N VAL A 352 -14.03 -19.92 -5.09
CA VAL A 352 -15.07 -18.99 -4.63
C VAL A 352 -14.91 -18.77 -3.13
N VAL A 353 -14.76 -17.52 -2.70
CA VAL A 353 -14.86 -17.17 -1.27
C VAL A 353 -16.26 -16.59 -1.03
N ARG A 354 -17.04 -17.28 -0.20
CA ARG A 354 -18.43 -16.94 0.12
C ARG A 354 -18.56 -16.51 1.56
N ILE A 355 -19.23 -15.39 1.77
CA ILE A 355 -19.58 -14.87 3.09
C ILE A 355 -21.08 -15.03 3.32
N THR A 356 -21.46 -15.63 4.43
CA THR A 356 -22.85 -15.89 4.80
C THR A 356 -23.20 -15.33 6.18
N ARG A 357 -24.45 -14.90 6.34
CA ARG A 357 -24.99 -14.40 7.61
C ARG A 357 -26.41 -14.94 7.79
N GLY A 358 -26.65 -15.66 8.89
CA GLY A 358 -27.93 -16.33 9.12
C GLY A 358 -28.28 -17.40 8.08
N GLY A 359 -27.27 -18.02 7.45
CA GLY A 359 -27.46 -19.03 6.40
C GLY A 359 -27.68 -18.48 4.99
N SER A 360 -27.80 -17.16 4.82
CA SER A 360 -27.91 -16.52 3.50
C SER A 360 -26.58 -15.96 3.02
N THR A 361 -26.29 -16.08 1.73
CA THR A 361 -25.12 -15.44 1.10
C THR A 361 -25.28 -13.92 1.14
N VAL A 362 -24.26 -13.24 1.68
CA VAL A 362 -24.17 -11.78 1.75
C VAL A 362 -23.37 -11.25 0.56
N MET A 363 -22.25 -11.92 0.26
CA MET A 363 -21.36 -11.61 -0.85
C MET A 363 -20.49 -12.83 -1.16
N GLU A 364 -20.03 -12.91 -2.40
CA GLU A 364 -19.07 -13.91 -2.85
C GLU A 364 -18.22 -13.36 -4.00
N THR A 365 -17.02 -13.90 -4.16
CA THR A 365 -16.14 -13.58 -5.29
C THR A 365 -16.69 -14.14 -6.61
N SER A 366 -16.18 -13.68 -7.75
CA SER A 366 -16.74 -14.03 -9.07
C SER A 366 -16.56 -15.51 -9.46
N GLY A 367 -15.59 -16.21 -8.88
CA GLY A 367 -15.36 -17.62 -9.14
C GLY A 367 -14.67 -17.91 -10.47
N LYS A 368 -14.06 -16.89 -11.08
CA LYS A 368 -13.43 -16.99 -12.41
C LYS A 368 -12.00 -17.52 -12.37
N GLY A 369 -11.29 -17.32 -11.26
CA GLY A 369 -9.94 -17.84 -11.07
C GLY A 369 -9.97 -19.30 -10.61
N ALA A 370 -8.95 -20.06 -11.01
CA ALA A 370 -8.81 -21.47 -10.67
C ALA A 370 -7.38 -21.80 -10.23
N ILE A 371 -7.28 -22.79 -9.33
CA ILE A 371 -6.01 -23.43 -8.96
C ILE A 371 -5.85 -24.68 -9.82
N SER A 372 -4.66 -24.89 -10.37
CA SER A 372 -4.35 -26.04 -11.22
C SER A 372 -2.87 -26.42 -11.08
N SER A 373 -2.57 -27.72 -11.03
CA SER A 373 -1.19 -28.20 -11.17
C SER A 373 -0.67 -28.11 -12.61
N GLY A 374 -1.55 -27.82 -13.58
CA GLY A 374 -1.16 -27.60 -14.98
C GLY A 374 -0.50 -26.24 -15.19
N CYS A 375 0.74 -26.26 -15.68
CA CYS A 375 1.52 -25.04 -15.96
C CYS A 375 1.70 -24.79 -17.45
N SER A 376 1.65 -23.50 -17.83
CA SER A 376 2.05 -23.06 -19.17
C SER A 376 3.56 -23.21 -19.33
N SER A 377 4.00 -23.91 -20.39
CA SER A 377 5.41 -24.14 -20.70
C SER A 377 6.21 -24.86 -19.59
N GLY A 378 5.54 -25.55 -18.66
CA GLY A 378 6.18 -26.29 -17.56
C GLY A 378 6.74 -25.42 -16.43
N LEU A 379 6.45 -24.11 -16.43
CA LEU A 379 6.92 -23.16 -15.41
C LEU A 379 5.80 -22.78 -14.44
N ALA A 380 6.10 -22.78 -13.14
CA ALA A 380 5.19 -22.32 -12.11
C ALA A 380 4.89 -20.82 -12.28
N ASN A 381 3.62 -20.45 -12.22
CA ASN A 381 3.21 -19.04 -12.18
C ASN A 381 3.07 -18.57 -10.73
N PHE A 382 4.07 -17.86 -10.24
CA PHE A 382 4.04 -17.24 -8.90
C PHE A 382 3.30 -15.90 -8.86
N ASN A 383 2.70 -15.44 -9.97
CA ASN A 383 1.76 -14.31 -9.89
C ASN A 383 0.53 -14.72 -9.08
N VAL A 384 -0.08 -13.73 -8.45
CA VAL A 384 -1.30 -13.92 -7.68
C VAL A 384 -2.52 -13.62 -8.53
N TYR A 385 -3.51 -14.50 -8.48
CA TYR A 385 -4.85 -14.22 -8.99
C TYR A 385 -5.64 -13.51 -7.90
N VAL A 386 -6.27 -12.40 -8.25
CA VAL A 386 -7.13 -11.61 -7.34
C VAL A 386 -8.54 -11.64 -7.86
N ASP A 387 -9.48 -11.99 -6.98
CA ASP A 387 -10.91 -11.96 -7.23
C ASP A 387 -11.60 -11.10 -6.18
N ALA A 388 -12.73 -10.49 -6.54
CA ALA A 388 -13.47 -9.64 -5.63
C ALA A 388 -14.98 -9.82 -5.80
N GLY A 389 -15.70 -9.55 -4.72
CA GLY A 389 -17.15 -9.59 -4.62
C GLY A 389 -17.66 -8.41 -3.83
N THR A 390 -18.83 -7.91 -4.19
CA THR A 390 -19.52 -6.86 -3.41
C THR A 390 -20.85 -7.40 -2.92
N GLY A 391 -21.20 -7.04 -1.68
CA GLY A 391 -22.51 -7.31 -1.12
C GLY A 391 -23.50 -6.18 -1.39
N GLY A 392 -24.74 -6.37 -0.98
CA GLY A 392 -25.73 -5.29 -0.94
C GLY A 392 -25.35 -4.18 0.04
N SER A 393 -26.06 -3.04 -0.03
CA SER A 393 -25.87 -1.97 0.97
C SER A 393 -26.17 -2.50 2.37
N SER A 394 -25.24 -2.32 3.31
CA SER A 394 -25.33 -2.87 4.67
C SER A 394 -25.99 -1.93 5.69
N GLY A 395 -26.56 -0.82 5.21
CA GLY A 395 -26.84 0.35 6.05
C GLY A 395 -25.53 0.95 6.55
N ALA A 396 -25.36 2.26 6.46
CA ALA A 396 -24.07 2.88 6.80
C ALA A 396 -23.71 2.56 8.27
N LYS A 397 -22.67 1.75 8.50
CA LYS A 397 -22.21 1.34 9.85
C LYS A 397 -20.84 1.92 10.15
N THR A 398 -20.72 2.58 11.28
CA THR A 398 -19.48 3.23 11.71
C THR A 398 -18.77 2.37 12.76
N PRO A 399 -17.45 2.13 12.63
CA PRO A 399 -16.66 1.45 13.65
C PRO A 399 -16.77 2.13 15.03
N LYS A 400 -16.75 1.33 16.10
CA LYS A 400 -16.76 1.87 17.47
C LYS A 400 -15.38 2.43 17.82
N SER A 401 -15.34 3.65 18.37
CA SER A 401 -14.12 4.20 18.96
C SER A 401 -13.70 3.38 20.19
N HIS A 402 -12.42 3.06 20.31
CA HIS A 402 -11.87 2.38 21.49
C HIS A 402 -11.93 3.34 22.70
N LYS A 403 -12.73 3.02 23.73
CA LYS A 403 -12.79 3.80 24.98
C LYS A 403 -11.84 3.18 26.01
N ARG A 404 -10.94 3.96 26.62
CA ARG A 404 -10.13 3.51 27.78
C ARG A 404 -11.05 2.98 28.90
N PRO A 405 -10.69 1.87 29.57
CA PRO A 405 -11.27 1.52 30.87
C PRO A 405 -11.00 2.64 31.88
N ARG A 406 -12.01 3.04 32.66
CA ARG A 406 -11.94 4.18 33.61
C ARG A 406 -11.23 3.87 34.94
N THR A 407 -10.65 2.69 35.12
CA THR A 407 -10.09 2.27 36.41
C THR A 407 -8.57 2.26 36.38
N TYR A 408 -7.96 3.36 36.82
CA TYR A 408 -6.59 3.35 37.32
C TYR A 408 -6.61 3.04 38.81
N VAL A 409 -6.16 1.84 39.19
CA VAL A 409 -5.67 1.59 40.54
C VAL A 409 -4.26 2.19 40.59
N ARG A 410 -4.09 3.29 41.32
CA ARG A 410 -2.76 3.83 41.63
C ARG A 410 -2.04 2.83 42.53
N TYR A 411 -1.07 2.11 42.00
CA TYR A 411 0.00 1.57 42.85
C TYR A 411 1.00 2.69 43.09
N ARG A 412 1.16 3.08 44.36
CA ARG A 412 2.30 3.87 44.82
C ARG A 412 3.49 2.92 44.93
N TYR A 413 4.57 3.24 44.23
CA TYR A 413 5.92 2.90 44.65
C TYR A 413 6.69 4.22 44.75
#